data_AF-A0A972BHJ2-F1
#
_entry.id   AF-A0A972BHJ2-F1
#
_cell.length_a   1.000
_cell.length_b   1.000
_cell.length_c   1.000
_cell.angle_alpha   90.00
_cell.angle_beta   90.00
_cell.angle_gamma   90.00
#
_symmetry.space_group_name_H-M   'P 1'
#
loop_
_entity.id
_entity.type
_entity.pdbx_description
1 polymer ?
#
loop_
_entity_poly.entity_id
_entity_poly.type
_entity_poly.pdbx_seq_one_letter_code
_entity_poly.pdbx_strand_id
1 'polypeptide(L)' 'MAAVLGHPKAMVAVRGKIFKESGLDLEADSPEKILCALAAQPRLLKRPLLYNEKGALAGFSENEYKEFFKK' A
#
# COMPACT_ATOMS: atom_id res chain seq x y z
N MET A 1 -1.12 15.32 -8.27
CA MET A 1 -2.03 14.86 -7.20
C MET A 1 -1.74 13.39 -6.81
N ALA A 2 -0.47 13.00 -6.66
CA ALA A 2 -0.06 11.60 -6.46
C ALA A 2 1.31 11.51 -5.74
N ALA A 3 1.40 12.05 -4.52
CA ALA A 3 2.63 11.97 -3.70
C ALA A 3 2.30 11.65 -2.24
N VAL A 4 1.36 10.72 -2.03
CA VAL A 4 0.71 10.57 -0.72
C VAL A 4 1.00 9.16 -0.15
N LEU A 5 1.02 8.12 -1.00
CA LEU A 5 1.78 6.89 -0.77
C LEU A 5 2.86 6.83 -1.84
N GLY A 6 4.08 6.41 -1.53
CA GLY A 6 5.17 6.33 -2.50
C GLY A 6 4.92 5.29 -3.61
N HIS A 7 5.93 4.46 -3.91
CA HIS A 7 5.79 3.41 -4.93
C HIS A 7 4.66 2.42 -4.57
N PRO A 8 3.83 1.95 -5.53
CA PRO A 8 2.73 1.00 -5.29
C PRO A 8 3.12 -0.25 -4.49
N LYS A 9 4.40 -0.64 -4.53
CA LYS A 9 5.00 -1.73 -3.74
C LYS A 9 4.74 -1.56 -2.24
N ALA A 10 4.78 -0.32 -1.73
CA ALA A 10 4.59 -0.03 -0.30
C ALA A 10 3.19 -0.40 0.20
N MET A 11 2.20 -0.37 -0.70
CA MET A 11 0.80 -0.65 -0.43
C MET A 11 0.49 -2.16 -0.44
N VAL A 12 1.42 -3.02 -0.84
CA VAL A 12 1.18 -4.46 -0.99
C VAL A 12 1.36 -5.22 0.32
N ALA A 13 0.39 -6.06 0.67
CA ALA A 13 0.39 -6.94 1.83
C ALA A 13 1.26 -8.18 1.61
N VAL A 14 2.58 -8.00 1.53
CA VAL A 14 3.58 -9.04 1.19
C VAL A 14 3.56 -10.28 2.08
N ARG A 15 3.09 -10.15 3.33
CA ARG A 15 2.98 -11.30 4.26
C ARG A 15 1.68 -12.10 4.06
N GLY A 16 0.73 -11.59 3.27
CA GLY A 16 -0.55 -12.22 3.03
C GLY A 16 -0.44 -13.47 2.18
N LYS A 17 -1.27 -14.48 2.48
CA LYS A 17 -1.38 -15.72 1.69
C LYS A 17 -1.64 -15.42 0.21
N ILE A 18 -2.54 -14.46 -0.05
CA ILE A 18 -2.95 -14.07 -1.41
C ILE A 18 -1.80 -13.45 -2.20
N PHE A 19 -0.88 -12.72 -1.56
CA PHE A 19 0.31 -12.21 -2.24
C PHE A 19 1.22 -13.36 -2.69
N LYS A 20 1.48 -14.32 -1.81
CA LYS A 20 2.29 -15.51 -2.12
C LYS A 20 1.70 -16.35 -3.26
N GLU A 21 0.37 -16.39 -3.36
CA GLU A 21 -0.35 -17.12 -4.40
C GLU A 21 -0.50 -16.31 -5.71
N SER A 22 -0.36 -14.98 -5.65
CA SER A 22 -0.57 -14.10 -6.81
C SER A 22 0.56 -14.14 -7.84
N GLY A 23 1.75 -14.62 -7.46
CA GLY A 23 2.94 -14.59 -8.34
C GLY A 23 3.43 -13.19 -8.70
N LEU A 24 2.97 -12.15 -8.00
CA LEU A 24 3.37 -10.77 -8.23
C LEU A 24 4.82 -10.55 -7.75
N ASP A 25 5.67 -10.02 -8.61
CA ASP A 25 7.05 -9.69 -8.27
C ASP A 25 7.17 -8.17 -8.11
N LEU A 26 7.34 -7.71 -6.88
CA LEU A 26 7.41 -6.29 -6.60
C LEU A 26 8.64 -5.62 -7.20
N GLU A 27 9.75 -6.34 -7.43
CA GLU A 27 10.98 -5.78 -7.98
C GLU A 27 11.02 -5.82 -9.50
N ALA A 28 10.45 -6.86 -10.12
CA ALA A 28 10.41 -7.01 -11.56
C ALA A 28 9.19 -6.38 -12.23
N ASP A 29 8.03 -6.33 -11.56
CA ASP A 29 6.79 -5.84 -12.17
C ASP A 29 6.70 -4.31 -12.20
N SER A 30 6.11 -3.79 -13.29
CA SER A 30 5.88 -2.34 -13.43
C SER A 30 4.89 -1.82 -12.38
N PRO A 31 5.00 -0.52 -11.99
CA PRO A 31 4.05 0.10 -11.07
C PRO A 31 2.59 -0.06 -11.50
N GLU A 32 2.32 0.02 -12.81
CA GLU A 32 1.00 -0.13 -13.41
C GLU A 32 0.44 -1.54 -13.25
N LYS A 33 1.28 -2.57 -13.45
CA LYS A 33 0.90 -3.97 -13.25
C LYS A 33 0.56 -4.25 -11.79
N ILE A 34 1.35 -3.70 -10.87
CA ILE A 34 1.08 -3.78 -9.42
C ILE A 34 -0.25 -3.12 -9.07
N LEU A 35 -0.53 -1.93 -9.62
CA LEU A 35 -1.81 -1.24 -9.40
C LEU A 35 -2.99 -2.02 -9.96
N CYS A 36 -2.86 -2.62 -11.15
CA CYS A 36 -3.89 -3.48 -11.74
C CYS A 36 -4.15 -4.70 -10.86
N ALA A 37 -3.11 -5.34 -10.33
CA ALA A 37 -3.24 -6.48 -9.43
C ALA A 37 -3.93 -6.08 -8.11
N LEU A 38 -3.55 -4.95 -7.53
CA LEU A 38 -4.20 -4.39 -6.33
C LEU A 38 -5.69 -4.08 -6.56
N ALA A 39 -6.04 -3.54 -7.73
CA ALA A 39 -7.42 -3.26 -8.10
C ALA A 39 -8.24 -4.54 -8.33
N ALA A 40 -7.65 -5.53 -9.01
CA ALA A 40 -8.29 -6.81 -9.29
C ALA A 40 -8.49 -7.67 -8.03
N GLN A 41 -7.57 -7.59 -7.07
CA GLN A 41 -7.63 -8.32 -5.81
C GLN A 41 -7.34 -7.39 -4.63
N PRO A 42 -8.37 -6.74 -4.04
CA PRO A 42 -8.20 -5.79 -2.93
C PRO A 42 -7.58 -6.40 -1.67
N ARG A 43 -7.53 -7.72 -1.53
CA ARG A 43 -6.85 -8.39 -0.41
C ARG A 43 -5.32 -8.38 -0.52
N LEU A 44 -4.77 -8.01 -1.67
CA LEU A 44 -3.34 -7.72 -1.85
C LEU A 44 -2.95 -6.37 -1.24
N LEU A 45 -3.92 -5.50 -0.93
CA LEU A 45 -3.67 -4.19 -0.36
C LEU A 45 -3.49 -4.27 1.17
N LYS A 46 -2.48 -3.58 1.69
CA LYS A 46 -2.33 -3.34 3.14
C LYS A 46 -3.47 -2.46 3.62
N ARG A 47 -4.00 -2.79 4.80
CA ARG A 47 -5.11 -2.10 5.44
C ARG A 47 -4.78 -1.89 6.92
N PRO A 48 -5.28 -0.83 7.57
CA PRO A 48 -6.04 0.31 7.01
C PRO A 48 -5.22 1.19 6.06
N LEU A 49 -5.89 1.94 5.17
CA LEU A 49 -5.27 3.03 4.40
C LEU A 49 -5.77 4.35 4.98
N LEU A 50 -4.85 5.26 5.28
CA LEU A 50 -5.16 6.59 5.78
C LEU A 50 -4.54 7.62 4.85
N TYR A 51 -5.26 8.66 4.46
CA TYR A 51 -4.74 9.71 3.58
C TYR A 51 -5.26 11.09 3.98
N ASN A 52 -4.44 12.12 3.79
CA ASN A 52 -4.78 13.53 3.96
C ASN A 52 -3.94 14.39 3.00
N GLU A 53 -4.01 15.71 3.15
CA GLU A 53 -3.23 16.66 2.34
C GLU A 53 -1.71 16.55 2.56
N LYS A 54 -1.27 16.07 3.73
CA LYS A 54 0.14 15.94 4.11
C LYS A 54 0.77 14.61 3.65
N GLY A 55 -0.02 13.54 3.46
CA GLY A 55 0.51 12.21 3.17
C GLY A 55 -0.50 11.08 3.35
N ALA A 56 -0.05 9.84 3.19
CA ALA A 56 -0.84 8.64 3.44
C ALA A 56 -0.02 7.52 4.06
N LEU A 57 -0.72 6.71 4.83
CA LEU A 57 -0.19 5.57 5.57
C LEU A 57 -0.86 4.29 5.06
N ALA A 58 -0.07 3.22 4.94
CA ALA A 58 -0.55 1.89 4.59
C ALA A 58 -0.26 0.90 5.71
N GLY A 59 -1.32 0.52 6.42
CA GLY A 59 -1.26 -0.26 7.65
C GLY A 59 -1.48 0.60 8.89
N PHE A 60 -1.24 0.00 10.05
CA PHE A 60 -1.34 0.66 11.34
C PHE A 60 0.00 0.60 12.05
N SER A 61 0.48 1.78 12.47
CA SER A 61 1.61 1.98 13.35
C SER A 61 1.23 3.10 14.30
N GLU A 62 1.28 2.85 15.60
CA GLU A 62 0.80 3.81 16.61
C GLU A 62 1.56 5.14 16.54
N ASN A 63 2.88 5.09 16.33
CA ASN A 63 3.73 6.27 16.22
C ASN A 63 3.41 7.07 14.95
N GLU A 64 3.26 6.40 13.81
CA GLU A 64 2.93 7.07 12.53
C GLU A 64 1.55 7.74 12.61
N TYR A 65 0.57 7.10 13.25
CA TYR A 65 -0.76 7.68 13.42
C TYR A 65 -0.73 8.91 14.33
N LYS A 66 0.03 8.87 15.43
CA LYS A 66 0.20 10.04 16.32
C LYS A 66 0.80 11.23 15.58
N GLU A 67 1.79 11.00 14.72
CA GLU A 67 2.38 12.05 13.89
C GLU A 67 1.39 12.56 12.84
N PHE A 68 0.66 11.65 12.19
CA PHE A 68 -0.30 11.98 11.14
C PHE A 68 -1.47 12.83 11.62
N PHE A 69 -1.94 12.59 12.85
CA PHE A 69 -3.02 13.36 13.49
C PHE A 69 -2.51 14.58 14.28
N LYS A 70 -1.20 14.80 14.34
CA LYS A 70 -0.63 15.99 14.97
C LYS A 70 -0.94 17.20 14.08
N LYS A 71 -1.70 18.16 14.62
CA LYS A 71 -2.10 19.39 13.91
C LYS A 71 -0.88 20.24 13.61
#